data_AF-A0A970UAM2-F1
#
_entry.id   AF-A0A970UAM2-F1
#
_cell.length_a   1.000
_cell.length_b   1.000
_cell.length_c   1.000
_cell.angle_alpha   90.00
_cell.angle_beta   90.00
_cell.angle_gamma   90.00
#
_symmetry.space_group_name_H-M   'P 1'
#
loop_
_entity.id
_entity.type
_entity.pdbx_description
1 polymer ?
#
loop_
_entity_poly.entity_id
_entity_poly.type
_entity_poly.pdbx_seq_one_letter_code
_entity_poly.pdbx_strand_id
1 'polypeptide(L)'
;AGYIKDGSVKAGADGLFLASFIAPTLLINYLDGHPILDENGKAPEFFTKPFKVDASNIDGYISIFGTDGVQPITDETLRNLCWRYNPDVTYQTYVDLVENGLSLNALLKAHGLPEAG
;
A
#
# COMPACT_ATOMS: atom_id res chain seq x y z
N ALA A 1 -18.19 0.50 -0.71
CA ALA A 1 -18.20 1.37 -1.91
C ALA A 1 -19.60 1.74 -2.40
N GLY A 2 -20.51 0.78 -2.63
CA GLY A 2 -21.85 1.05 -3.20
C GLY A 2 -22.65 2.16 -2.49
N TYR A 3 -22.71 2.13 -1.15
CA TYR A 3 -23.38 3.16 -0.35
C TYR A 3 -22.75 4.56 -0.42
N ILE A 4 -21.45 4.66 -0.74
CA ILE A 4 -20.81 5.96 -0.98
C ILE A 4 -21.20 6.45 -2.37
N LYS A 5 -21.24 5.55 -3.35
CA LYS A 5 -21.61 5.84 -4.74
C LYS A 5 -23.08 6.26 -4.90
N ASP A 6 -23.99 5.67 -4.14
CA ASP A 6 -25.40 6.04 -4.13
C ASP A 6 -25.73 7.26 -3.23
N GLY A 7 -24.74 7.77 -2.49
CA GLY A 7 -24.85 8.96 -1.63
C GLY A 7 -25.45 8.72 -0.25
N SER A 8 -25.81 7.49 0.11
CA SER A 8 -26.33 7.15 1.45
C SER A 8 -25.27 7.23 2.55
N VAL A 9 -24.00 7.04 2.21
CA VAL A 9 -22.83 7.23 3.08
C VAL A 9 -21.93 8.33 2.51
N LYS A 10 -21.60 9.34 3.33
CA LYS A 10 -20.81 10.50 2.86
C LYS A 10 -19.34 10.19 2.60
N ALA A 11 -18.73 9.37 3.45
CA ALA A 11 -17.34 8.99 3.35
C ALA A 11 -17.04 7.73 4.19
N GLY A 12 -15.95 7.05 3.85
CA GLY A 12 -15.34 5.99 4.64
C GLY A 12 -13.84 6.22 4.82
N ALA A 13 -13.25 5.56 5.80
CA ALA A 13 -11.80 5.45 5.94
C ALA A 13 -11.37 4.06 5.47
N ASP A 14 -10.36 4.00 4.62
CA ASP A 14 -9.82 2.73 4.11
C ASP A 14 -8.27 2.77 4.06
N GLY A 15 -7.63 1.66 3.66
CA GLY A 15 -6.18 1.53 3.52
C GLY A 15 -5.49 0.88 4.73
N LEU A 16 -6.18 0.67 5.85
CA LEU A 16 -5.59 0.10 7.08
C LEU A 16 -5.07 -1.33 6.88
N PHE A 17 -5.71 -2.10 6.01
CA PHE A 17 -5.34 -3.49 5.75
C PHE A 17 -4.12 -3.62 4.82
N LEU A 18 -3.66 -2.53 4.17
CA LEU A 18 -2.51 -2.57 3.25
C LEU A 18 -1.23 -3.03 3.95
N ALA A 19 -1.11 -2.81 5.26
CA ALA A 19 -0.01 -3.35 6.07
C ALA A 19 0.14 -4.87 5.96
N SER A 20 -0.96 -5.63 5.78
CA SER A 20 -0.90 -7.09 5.69
C SER A 20 -0.27 -7.60 4.40
N PHE A 21 -0.20 -6.77 3.35
CA PHE A 21 0.50 -7.11 2.10
C PHE A 21 1.99 -6.83 2.19
N ILE A 22 2.39 -5.85 2.99
CA ILE A 22 3.77 -5.41 3.16
C ILE A 22 4.51 -6.27 4.19
N ALA A 23 3.87 -6.60 5.32
CA ALA A 23 4.51 -7.38 6.39
C ALA A 23 5.18 -8.69 5.91
N PRO A 24 4.61 -9.46 4.96
CA PRO A 24 5.27 -10.64 4.41
C PRO A 24 6.64 -10.38 3.77
N THR A 25 6.89 -9.20 3.18
CA THR A 25 8.17 -8.90 2.53
C THR A 25 9.30 -8.73 3.55
N LEU A 26 8.99 -8.23 4.76
CA LEU A 26 9.94 -8.20 5.88
C LEU A 26 10.33 -9.60 6.33
N LEU A 27 9.36 -10.51 6.41
CA LEU A 27 9.61 -11.91 6.75
C LEU A 27 10.44 -12.60 5.65
N ILE A 28 10.12 -12.37 4.38
CA ILE A 28 10.90 -12.91 3.25
C ILE A 28 12.35 -12.44 3.32
N ASN A 29 12.59 -11.15 3.56
CA ASN A 29 13.93 -10.60 3.72
C ASN A 29 14.71 -11.25 4.87
N TYR A 30 14.05 -11.47 6.01
CA TYR A 30 14.65 -12.19 7.14
C TYR A 30 15.03 -13.63 6.75
N LEU A 31 14.13 -14.36 6.09
CA LEU A 31 14.35 -15.73 5.63
C LEU A 31 15.46 -15.81 4.57
N ASP A 32 15.66 -14.75 3.80
CA ASP A 32 16.74 -14.60 2.82
C ASP A 32 18.09 -14.21 3.43
N GLY A 33 18.16 -14.11 4.76
CA GLY A 33 19.38 -13.71 5.47
C GLY A 33 19.71 -12.21 5.37
N HIS A 34 18.75 -11.39 4.91
CA HIS A 34 18.90 -9.94 4.73
C HIS A 34 17.82 -9.19 5.52
N PRO A 35 17.79 -9.31 6.86
CA PRO A 35 16.76 -8.66 7.67
C PRO A 35 16.79 -7.14 7.48
N ILE A 36 15.61 -6.55 7.27
CA ILE A 36 15.43 -5.09 7.30
C ILE A 36 15.21 -4.69 8.75
N LEU A 37 16.08 -3.84 9.27
CA LEU A 37 16.06 -3.38 10.67
C LEU A 37 15.89 -1.87 10.74
N ASP A 38 15.31 -1.38 11.82
CA ASP A 38 15.20 0.06 12.13
C ASP A 38 16.58 0.68 12.46
N GLU A 39 16.61 1.98 12.73
CA GLU A 39 17.84 2.70 13.12
C GLU A 39 18.53 2.15 14.39
N ASN A 40 17.83 1.35 15.20
CA ASN A 40 18.33 0.76 16.44
C ASN A 40 18.72 -0.72 16.27
N GLY A 41 18.68 -1.26 15.04
CA GLY A 41 18.96 -2.66 14.76
C GLY A 41 17.85 -3.62 15.21
N LYS A 42 16.61 -3.15 15.36
CA LYS A 42 15.44 -3.95 15.75
C LYS A 42 14.51 -4.22 14.57
N ALA A 43 13.59 -5.17 14.76
CA ALA A 43 12.51 -5.39 13.81
C ALA A 43 11.68 -4.09 13.67
N PRO A 44 11.41 -3.64 12.43
CA PRO A 44 10.74 -2.37 12.22
C PRO A 44 9.25 -2.45 12.54
N GLU A 45 8.70 -1.38 13.11
CA GLU A 45 7.27 -1.19 13.34
C GLU A 45 6.78 -0.01 12.49
N PHE A 46 5.91 -0.28 11.53
CA PHE A 46 5.35 0.74 10.64
C PHE A 46 3.89 1.05 10.99
N PHE A 47 3.50 2.32 10.82
CA PHE A 47 2.12 2.75 10.98
C PHE A 47 1.53 3.21 9.64
N THR A 48 0.64 2.41 9.07
CA THR A 48 -0.10 2.80 7.85
C THR A 48 -1.21 3.78 8.18
N LYS A 49 -1.29 4.88 7.43
CA LYS A 49 -2.35 5.88 7.58
C LYS A 49 -3.54 5.50 6.70
N PRO A 50 -4.78 5.57 7.23
CA PRO A 50 -5.95 5.42 6.38
C PRO A 50 -6.08 6.62 5.43
N PHE A 51 -6.73 6.41 4.29
CA PHE A 51 -7.17 7.47 3.39
C PHE A 51 -8.71 7.55 3.36
N LYS A 52 -9.22 8.74 3.09
CA LYS A 52 -10.65 9.00 2.97
C LYS A 52 -11.15 8.60 1.59
N VAL A 53 -12.25 7.86 1.55
CA VAL A 53 -13.00 7.55 0.33
C VAL A 53 -14.35 8.25 0.41
N ASP A 54 -14.68 9.07 -0.59
CA ASP A 54 -15.96 9.77 -0.69
C ASP A 54 -16.41 9.85 -2.15
N ALA A 55 -17.49 10.59 -2.43
CA ALA A 55 -18.07 10.67 -3.76
C ALA A 55 -17.10 11.21 -4.84
N SER A 56 -16.07 12.00 -4.47
CA SER A 56 -15.16 12.58 -5.45
C SER A 56 -14.11 11.59 -5.96
N ASN A 57 -13.82 10.54 -5.18
CA ASN A 57 -12.78 9.57 -5.50
C ASN A 57 -13.24 8.10 -5.54
N ILE A 58 -14.55 7.85 -5.36
CA ILE A 58 -15.12 6.50 -5.25
C ILE A 58 -14.87 5.61 -6.48
N ASP A 59 -14.86 6.18 -7.68
CA ASP A 59 -14.63 5.39 -8.91
C ASP A 59 -13.18 4.93 -9.03
N GLY A 60 -12.22 5.80 -8.66
CA GLY A 60 -10.81 5.42 -8.52
C GLY A 60 -10.63 4.32 -7.47
N TYR A 61 -11.27 4.48 -6.31
CA TYR A 61 -11.28 3.43 -5.30
C TYR A 61 -11.82 2.09 -5.83
N ILE A 62 -12.98 2.08 -6.49
CA ILE A 62 -13.59 0.84 -7.02
C ILE A 62 -12.67 0.17 -8.04
N SER A 63 -11.98 0.93 -8.88
CA SER A 63 -11.09 0.37 -9.92
C SER A 63 -9.98 -0.52 -9.34
N ILE A 64 -9.56 -0.28 -8.10
CA ILE A 64 -8.53 -1.04 -7.41
C ILE A 64 -9.14 -2.04 -6.42
N PHE A 65 -10.02 -1.58 -5.54
CA PHE A 65 -10.49 -2.34 -4.37
C PHE A 65 -11.80 -3.10 -4.61
N GLY A 66 -12.51 -2.80 -5.69
CA GLY A 66 -13.77 -3.45 -6.07
C GLY A 66 -13.69 -4.29 -7.33
N THR A 67 -12.52 -4.37 -7.98
CA THR A 67 -12.32 -5.11 -9.23
C THR A 67 -11.67 -6.46 -8.94
N ASP A 68 -12.34 -7.55 -9.32
CA ASP A 68 -11.80 -8.90 -9.17
C ASP A 68 -10.46 -9.05 -9.89
N GLY A 69 -9.50 -9.67 -9.21
CA GLY A 69 -8.16 -9.91 -9.74
C GLY A 69 -7.20 -8.72 -9.67
N VAL A 70 -7.64 -7.54 -9.20
CA VAL A 70 -6.76 -6.40 -8.98
C VAL A 70 -6.24 -6.42 -7.54
N GLN A 71 -4.91 -6.52 -7.39
CA GLN A 71 -4.27 -6.39 -6.08
C GLN A 71 -4.04 -4.91 -5.75
N PRO A 72 -4.36 -4.44 -4.53
CA PRO A 72 -4.18 -3.03 -4.20
C PRO A 72 -2.74 -2.52 -4.36
N ILE A 73 -1.76 -3.30 -3.92
CA ILE A 73 -0.33 -3.04 -4.13
C ILE A 73 0.14 -3.89 -5.30
N THR A 74 0.86 -3.28 -6.25
CA THR A 74 1.36 -4.00 -7.42
C THR A 74 2.43 -5.02 -7.05
N ASP A 75 2.54 -6.08 -7.85
CA ASP A 75 3.62 -7.07 -7.72
C ASP A 75 5.00 -6.42 -7.79
N GLU A 76 5.18 -5.40 -8.64
CA GLU A 76 6.43 -4.67 -8.77
C GLU A 76 6.79 -3.95 -7.47
N THR A 77 5.84 -3.24 -6.85
CA THR A 77 6.05 -2.59 -5.56
C THR A 77 6.44 -3.61 -4.49
N LEU A 78 5.73 -4.75 -4.39
CA LEU A 78 6.06 -5.79 -3.40
C LEU A 78 7.41 -6.46 -3.68
N ARG A 79 7.77 -6.68 -4.95
CA ARG A 79 9.09 -7.22 -5.33
C ARG A 79 10.20 -6.26 -4.93
N ASN A 80 10.03 -4.96 -5.14
CA ASN A 80 11.03 -3.94 -4.80
C ASN A 80 11.28 -3.82 -3.28
N LEU A 81 10.39 -4.36 -2.43
CA LEU A 81 10.59 -4.47 -1.00
C LEU A 81 11.42 -5.70 -0.58
N CYS A 82 11.72 -6.63 -1.50
CA CYS A 82 12.46 -7.85 -1.23
C CYS A 82 13.89 -7.75 -1.77
N TRP A 83 14.89 -8.00 -0.93
CA TRP A 83 16.32 -7.92 -1.25
C TRP A 83 16.70 -8.74 -2.48
N ARG A 84 16.11 -9.93 -2.64
CA ARG A 84 16.33 -10.82 -3.80
C ARG A 84 15.98 -10.20 -5.16
N TYR A 85 15.16 -9.16 -5.20
CA TYR A 85 14.77 -8.43 -6.41
C TYR A 85 15.29 -6.99 -6.41
N ASN A 86 15.56 -6.42 -5.23
CA ASN A 86 16.13 -5.10 -5.05
C ASN A 86 17.23 -5.15 -3.96
N PRO A 87 18.50 -5.35 -4.34
CA PRO A 87 19.61 -5.41 -3.37
C PRO A 87 19.82 -4.12 -2.57
N ASP A 88 19.30 -2.99 -3.06
CA ASP A 88 19.39 -1.67 -2.43
C ASP A 88 18.22 -1.38 -1.48
N VAL A 89 17.36 -2.36 -1.21
CA VAL A 89 16.24 -2.18 -0.28
C VAL A 89 16.74 -1.88 1.14
N THR A 90 16.14 -0.87 1.75
CA THR A 90 16.49 -0.41 3.11
C THR A 90 15.23 -0.21 3.93
N TYR A 91 15.40 0.05 5.23
CA TYR A 91 14.32 0.54 6.09
C TYR A 91 13.62 1.77 5.49
N GLN A 92 14.37 2.69 4.89
CA GLN A 92 13.81 3.89 4.27
C GLN A 92 12.90 3.56 3.08
N THR A 93 13.18 2.49 2.31
CA THR A 93 12.29 2.03 1.24
C THR A 93 10.88 1.69 1.77
N TYR A 94 10.79 1.11 2.96
CA TYR A 94 9.52 0.82 3.61
C TYR A 94 8.85 2.07 4.17
N VAL A 95 9.63 2.97 4.80
CA VAL A 95 9.13 4.27 5.29
C VAL A 95 8.51 5.06 4.13
N ASP A 96 9.22 5.18 3.01
CA ASP A 96 8.76 5.93 1.84
C ASP A 96 7.45 5.36 1.28
N LEU A 97 7.33 4.03 1.22
CA LEU A 97 6.09 3.37 0.81
C LEU A 97 4.95 3.71 1.78
N VAL A 98 5.14 3.51 3.08
CA VAL A 98 4.10 3.70 4.10
C VAL A 98 3.64 5.16 4.18
N GLU A 99 4.57 6.11 4.03
CA GLU A 99 4.25 7.53 4.13
C GLU A 99 3.66 8.11 2.84
N ASN A 100 4.13 7.66 1.67
CA ASN A 100 3.82 8.32 0.40
C ASN A 100 3.17 7.39 -0.64
N GLY A 101 3.49 6.10 -0.60
CA GLY A 101 3.09 5.13 -1.63
C GLY A 101 1.74 4.41 -1.39
N LEU A 102 1.10 4.60 -0.23
CA LEU A 102 -0.16 3.91 0.11
C LEU A 102 -1.42 4.80 0.09
N SER A 103 -1.31 6.05 -0.38
CA SER A 103 -2.50 6.86 -0.66
C SER A 103 -3.26 6.32 -1.87
N LEU A 104 -4.58 6.57 -1.96
CA LEU A 104 -5.37 6.15 -3.12
C LEU A 104 -4.76 6.59 -4.46
N ASN A 105 -4.29 7.84 -4.56
CA ASN A 105 -3.66 8.35 -5.79
C ASN A 105 -2.29 7.73 -6.06
N ALA A 106 -1.51 7.41 -5.02
CA ALA A 106 -0.27 6.67 -5.22
C ALA A 106 -0.54 5.25 -5.75
N LEU A 107 -1.57 4.58 -5.23
CA LEU A 107 -1.97 3.26 -5.72
C LEU A 107 -2.51 3.34 -7.16
N LEU A 108 -3.38 4.30 -7.48
CA LEU A 108 -3.86 4.54 -8.84
C LEU A 108 -2.70 4.75 -9.81
N LYS A 109 -1.75 5.61 -9.45
CA LYS A 109 -0.56 5.86 -10.24
C LYS A 109 0.28 4.60 -10.44
N ALA A 110 0.46 3.78 -9.40
CA ALA A 110 1.19 2.51 -9.51
C ALA A 110 0.52 1.51 -10.47
N HIS A 111 -0.81 1.58 -10.61
CA HIS A 111 -1.59 0.80 -11.57
C HIS A 111 -1.72 1.45 -12.96
N GLY A 112 -1.07 2.60 -13.19
CA GLY A 112 -1.19 3.35 -14.45
C GLY A 112 -2.58 3.98 -14.67
N LEU A 113 -3.33 4.18 -13.59
CA LEU A 113 -4.66 4.77 -13.58
C LEU A 113 -4.58 6.28 -13.28
N PRO A 114 -5.57 7.07 -13.74
CA PRO A 114 -5.62 8.50 -13.43
C PRO A 114 -5.81 8.73 -11.93
N GLU A 115 -5.29 9.86 -11.43
CA GLU A 115 -5.54 10.31 -10.06
C GLU A 115 -7.03 10.59 -9.84
N ALA A 116 -7.51 10.33 -8.63
CA ALA A 116 -8.86 10.58 -8.19
C ALA A 116 -8.89 11.78 -7.22
N GLY A 117 -9.89 12.65 -7.36
CA GLY A 117 -9.95 13.90 -6.61
C GLY A 117 -11.16 14.74 -6.97
#